data_AF-A0A5N7CDI1-F1
#
_entry.id   AF-A0A5N7CDI1-F1
#
_cell.length_a   1.000
_cell.length_b   1.000
_cell.length_c   1.000
_cell.angle_alpha   90.00
_cell.angle_beta   90.00
_cell.angle_gamma   90.00
#
_symmetry.space_group_name_H-M   'P 1'
#
loop_
_entity.id
_entity.type
_entity.pdbx_description
1 polymer ?
#
loop_
_entity_poly.entity_id
_entity_poly.type
_entity_poly.pdbx_seq_one_letter_code
_entity_poly.pdbx_strand_id
1 'polypeptide(L)'
;MLDNARSQTRADDQSGFHVVDSTKPFNEGMFDLVLAAWLLNYAANKEELLALWQNIFHSLKPGGRFIGVIPSSGILKTPSSARRYYFEGVSAEALECVAEGIRTKLLFTPPSRSPLAVTYWNTGCIKNVRGRLGSAT
;
A
#
# COMPACT_ATOMS: atom_id res chain seq x y z
N MET A 1 15.76 3.75 -1.93
CA MET A 1 14.62 3.84 -2.87
C MET A 1 14.54 5.23 -3.50
N LEU A 2 14.54 6.31 -2.71
CA LEU A 2 14.51 7.68 -3.26
C LEU A 2 15.71 8.01 -4.14
N ASP A 3 16.92 7.61 -3.76
CA ASP A 3 18.11 7.86 -4.60
C ASP A 3 18.02 7.16 -5.96
N ASN A 4 17.46 5.95 -5.98
CA ASN A 4 17.20 5.22 -7.22
C ASN A 4 16.14 5.95 -8.07
N ALA A 5 15.05 6.42 -7.45
CA ALA A 5 14.02 7.18 -8.15
C ALA A 5 14.60 8.47 -8.77
N ARG A 6 15.41 9.22 -8.01
CA ARG A 6 16.11 10.42 -8.49
C ARG A 6 17.08 10.12 -9.63
N SER A 7 17.80 8.99 -9.57
CA SER A 7 18.71 8.59 -10.65
C SER A 7 18.02 8.20 -11.95
N GLN A 8 16.73 7.87 -11.90
CA GLN A 8 15.91 7.53 -13.06
C GLN A 8 15.17 8.73 -13.66
N THR A 9 15.21 9.89 -12.98
CA THR A 9 14.60 11.14 -13.42
C THR A 9 15.33 11.70 -14.64
N ARG A 10 14.59 12.15 -15.66
CA ARG A 10 15.18 12.79 -16.85
C ARG A 10 15.62 14.21 -16.52
N ALA A 11 16.55 14.75 -17.30
CA ALA A 11 17.09 16.09 -17.07
C ALA A 11 16.03 17.22 -17.18
N ASP A 12 14.94 16.98 -17.91
CA ASP A 12 13.83 17.90 -18.13
C ASP A 12 12.60 17.61 -17.24
N ASP A 13 12.69 16.60 -16.37
CA ASP A 13 11.60 16.18 -15.50
C ASP A 13 11.51 17.07 -14.25
N GLN A 14 10.32 17.60 -13.98
CA GLN A 14 10.03 18.49 -12.84
C GLN A 14 9.59 17.72 -11.59
N SER A 15 9.87 16.41 -11.51
CA SER A 15 9.50 15.56 -10.39
C SER A 15 10.10 16.01 -9.06
N GLY A 16 9.23 16.25 -8.08
CA GLY A 16 9.58 16.46 -6.67
C GLY A 16 9.59 15.14 -5.90
N PHE A 17 10.55 14.97 -4.98
CA PHE A 17 10.68 13.77 -4.14
C PHE A 17 10.70 14.13 -2.66
N HIS A 18 9.70 13.65 -1.92
CA HIS A 18 9.46 13.98 -0.51
C HIS A 18 9.50 12.72 0.36
N VAL A 19 10.09 12.84 1.54
CA VAL A 19 10.05 11.79 2.58
C VAL A 19 8.93 12.16 3.55
N VAL A 20 7.85 11.40 3.54
CA VAL A 20 6.72 11.61 4.46
C VAL A 20 6.27 10.30 5.07
N ASP A 21 5.76 10.38 6.29
CA ASP A 21 4.97 9.32 6.89
C ASP A 21 3.53 9.48 6.41
N SER A 22 3.13 8.68 5.43
CA SER A 22 1.82 8.80 4.79
C SER A 22 0.65 8.46 5.70
N THR A 23 0.90 7.92 6.91
CA THR A 23 -0.15 7.71 7.93
C THR A 23 -0.45 8.97 8.75
N LYS A 24 0.35 10.03 8.59
CA LYS A 24 0.16 11.32 9.25
C LYS A 24 -0.29 12.37 8.24
N PRO A 25 -1.01 13.42 8.66
CA PRO A 25 -1.37 14.51 7.76
C PRO A 25 -0.13 15.12 7.09
N PHE A 26 -0.20 15.31 5.77
CA PHE A 26 0.79 16.01 4.97
C PHE A 26 0.09 16.85 3.89
N ASN A 27 0.78 17.84 3.34
CA ASN A 27 0.25 18.69 2.28
C ASN A 27 1.33 18.98 1.24
N GLU A 28 1.28 18.25 0.13
CA GLU A 28 2.14 18.44 -1.04
C GLU A 28 1.34 19.00 -2.23
N GLY A 29 0.13 19.53 -1.97
CA GLY A 29 -0.80 20.01 -2.98
C GLY A 29 -1.85 18.99 -3.41
N MET A 30 -2.60 19.36 -4.46
CA MET A 30 -3.70 18.57 -5.02
C MET A 30 -3.38 18.15 -6.45
N PHE A 31 -3.75 16.92 -6.79
CA PHE A 31 -3.40 16.26 -8.03
C PHE A 31 -4.63 15.75 -8.77
N ASP A 32 -4.55 15.69 -10.10
CA ASP A 32 -5.57 15.09 -10.96
C ASP A 32 -5.55 13.55 -10.88
N LEU A 33 -4.41 12.98 -10.49
CA LEU A 33 -4.19 11.56 -10.32
C LEU A 33 -3.32 11.29 -9.09
N VAL A 34 -3.77 10.42 -8.20
CA VAL A 34 -2.97 9.86 -7.11
C VAL A 34 -2.76 8.38 -7.34
N LEU A 35 -1.50 7.96 -7.49
CA LEU A 35 -1.10 6.56 -7.62
C LEU A 35 -0.52 6.06 -6.30
N ALA A 36 -1.10 5.00 -5.74
CA ALA A 36 -0.64 4.35 -4.52
C ALA A 36 -0.31 2.87 -4.80
N ALA A 37 0.83 2.64 -5.46
CA ALA A 37 1.32 1.29 -5.71
C ALA A 37 2.00 0.73 -4.46
N TRP A 38 1.48 -0.37 -3.94
CA TRP A 38 1.94 -1.08 -2.74
C TRP A 38 1.88 -0.27 -1.44
N LEU A 39 1.16 0.84 -1.39
CA LEU A 39 1.09 1.71 -0.20
C LEU A 39 0.11 1.18 0.86
N LEU A 40 -1.15 0.91 0.47
CA LEU A 40 -2.22 0.62 1.43
C LEU A 40 -2.01 -0.69 2.20
N ASN A 41 -1.24 -1.63 1.66
CA ASN A 41 -0.85 -2.86 2.36
C ASN A 41 0.21 -2.64 3.43
N TYR A 42 0.81 -1.46 3.57
CA TYR A 42 1.71 -1.18 4.69
C TYR A 42 0.98 -0.81 5.97
N ALA A 43 -0.28 -0.34 5.89
CA ALA A 43 -1.10 -0.09 7.06
C ALA A 43 -1.14 -1.33 7.97
N ALA A 44 -0.77 -1.15 9.23
CA ALA A 44 -0.77 -2.20 10.24
C ALA A 44 -2.18 -2.49 10.77
N ASN A 45 -3.07 -1.50 10.74
CA ASN A 45 -4.43 -1.57 11.27
C ASN A 45 -5.39 -0.70 10.43
N LYS A 46 -6.67 -0.71 10.80
CA LYS A 46 -7.71 0.01 10.04
C LYS A 46 -7.59 1.53 10.20
N GLU A 47 -7.08 1.98 11.34
CA GLU A 47 -6.88 3.38 11.68
C GLU A 47 -5.82 3.98 10.75
N GLU A 48 -4.69 3.30 10.57
CA GLU A 48 -3.66 3.67 9.60
C GLU A 48 -4.17 3.58 8.16
N LEU A 49 -4.96 2.55 7.82
CA LEU A 49 -5.55 2.43 6.49
C LEU A 49 -6.50 3.60 6.20
N LEU A 50 -7.30 4.01 7.19
CA LEU A 50 -8.19 5.16 7.10
C LEU A 50 -7.39 6.46 6.94
N ALA A 51 -6.31 6.65 7.69
CA ALA A 51 -5.44 7.81 7.58
C ALA A 51 -4.78 7.92 6.19
N LEU A 52 -4.31 6.80 5.64
CA LEU A 52 -3.79 6.75 4.26
C LEU A 52 -4.86 7.18 3.26
N TRP A 53 -6.10 6.67 3.39
CA TRP A 53 -7.20 7.09 2.53
C TRP A 53 -7.53 8.57 2.66
N GLN A 54 -7.58 9.11 3.88
CA GLN A 54 -7.83 10.53 4.13
C GLN A 54 -6.80 11.41 3.42
N ASN A 55 -5.52 11.06 3.52
CA ASN A 55 -4.45 11.78 2.83
C ASN A 55 -4.55 11.67 1.30
N ILE A 56 -4.90 10.49 0.77
CA ILE A 56 -5.14 10.30 -0.67
C ILE A 56 -6.28 11.21 -1.15
N PHE A 57 -7.41 11.25 -0.44
CA PHE A 57 -8.54 12.10 -0.82
C PHE A 57 -8.23 13.59 -0.65
N HIS A 58 -7.49 13.98 0.40
CA HIS A 58 -7.04 15.35 0.58
C HIS A 58 -6.12 15.82 -0.56
N SER A 59 -5.35 14.90 -1.14
CA SER A 59 -4.44 15.16 -2.25
C SER A 59 -5.13 15.14 -3.62
N LEU A 60 -6.43 14.89 -3.71
CA LEU A 60 -7.17 14.84 -4.99
C LEU A 60 -7.91 16.14 -5.27
N LYS A 61 -7.72 16.69 -6.47
CA LYS A 61 -8.60 17.74 -7.02
C LYS A 61 -10.04 17.22 -7.17
N PRO A 62 -11.06 18.10 -7.15
CA PRO A 62 -12.41 17.73 -7.57
C PRO A 62 -12.39 17.07 -8.96
N GLY A 63 -12.99 15.89 -9.10
CA GLY A 63 -12.95 15.10 -10.35
C GLY A 63 -11.64 14.31 -10.58
N GLY A 64 -10.67 14.40 -9.67
CA GLY A 64 -9.43 13.65 -9.71
C GLY A 64 -9.65 12.14 -9.52
N ARG A 65 -8.66 11.34 -9.92
CA ARG A 65 -8.73 9.88 -9.88
C ARG A 65 -7.69 9.28 -8.94
N PHE A 66 -8.08 8.21 -8.27
CA PHE A 66 -7.18 7.37 -7.50
C PHE A 66 -6.94 6.04 -8.21
N ILE A 67 -5.68 5.61 -8.26
CA ILE A 67 -5.28 4.26 -8.69
C ILE A 67 -4.48 3.61 -7.57
N GLY A 68 -4.98 2.50 -7.03
CA GLY A 68 -4.31 1.70 -6.01
C GLY A 68 -3.91 0.35 -6.56
N VAL A 69 -2.68 -0.09 -6.25
CA VAL A 69 -2.21 -1.45 -6.55
C VAL A 69 -1.85 -2.10 -5.22
N ILE A 70 -2.56 -3.15 -4.85
CA ILE A 70 -2.39 -3.86 -3.57
C ILE A 70 -2.42 -5.37 -3.80
N PRO A 71 -1.77 -6.17 -2.93
CA PRO A 71 -1.87 -7.61 -3.02
C PRO A 71 -3.31 -8.09 -2.77
N SER A 72 -3.75 -9.04 -3.58
CA SER A 72 -5.04 -9.71 -3.37
C SER A 72 -4.94 -10.68 -2.20
N SER A 73 -5.84 -10.57 -1.22
CA SER A 73 -5.98 -11.56 -0.15
C SER A 73 -6.34 -12.97 -0.65
N GLY A 74 -6.85 -13.10 -1.88
CA GLY A 74 -7.12 -14.40 -2.49
C GLY A 74 -5.87 -15.26 -2.71
N ILE A 75 -4.69 -14.65 -2.85
CA ILE A 75 -3.44 -15.38 -3.08
C ILE A 75 -3.00 -16.23 -1.88
N LEU A 76 -3.53 -15.93 -0.69
CA LEU A 76 -3.24 -16.68 0.54
C LEU A 76 -4.25 -17.82 0.78
N LYS A 77 -5.28 -17.96 -0.06
CA LYS A 77 -6.36 -18.97 0.08
C LYS A 77 -6.11 -20.26 -0.72
N THR A 78 -4.99 -20.40 -1.42
CA THR A 78 -4.69 -21.59 -2.23
C THR A 78 -4.38 -22.83 -1.36
N PRO A 79 -4.93 -24.03 -1.69
CA PRO A 79 -4.85 -25.20 -0.81
C PRO A 79 -3.45 -25.80 -0.61
N SER A 80 -2.48 -25.44 -1.46
CA SER A 80 -1.13 -26.02 -1.44
C SER A 80 -0.15 -25.32 -0.48
N SER A 81 -0.55 -24.21 0.14
CA SER A 81 0.32 -23.45 1.03
C SER A 81 -0.31 -23.30 2.41
N ALA A 82 -0.04 -24.25 3.30
CA ALA A 82 0.00 -23.93 4.71
C ALA A 82 1.06 -22.83 4.91
N ARG A 83 0.63 -21.57 5.00
CA ARG A 83 1.41 -20.42 5.49
C ARG A 83 2.66 -20.01 4.72
N ARG A 84 2.94 -20.45 3.48
CA ARG A 84 4.07 -19.92 2.68
C ARG A 84 3.75 -19.83 1.19
N TYR A 85 3.71 -18.61 0.65
CA TYR A 85 3.67 -18.34 -0.79
C TYR A 85 5.08 -18.00 -1.28
N TYR A 86 5.56 -18.58 -2.39
CA TYR A 86 6.85 -18.26 -2.98
C TYR A 86 6.69 -17.65 -4.37
N PHE A 87 7.32 -16.51 -4.61
CA PHE A 87 7.38 -15.86 -5.91
C PHE A 87 8.76 -15.25 -6.12
N GLU A 88 9.50 -15.74 -7.11
CA GLU A 88 10.78 -15.17 -7.56
C GLU A 88 11.73 -14.73 -6.42
N GLY A 89 11.94 -15.60 -5.43
CA GLY A 89 12.84 -15.32 -4.29
C GLY A 89 12.19 -14.64 -3.09
N VAL A 90 10.89 -14.32 -3.16
CA VAL A 90 10.09 -13.80 -2.03
C VAL A 90 9.24 -14.93 -1.48
N SER A 91 9.38 -15.23 -0.18
CA SER A 91 8.45 -16.09 0.55
C SER A 91 7.59 -15.29 1.52
N ALA A 92 6.29 -15.49 1.51
CA ALA A 92 5.33 -14.77 2.35
C ALA A 92 4.75 -15.70 3.42
N GLU A 93 4.96 -15.37 4.69
CA GLU A 93 4.49 -16.13 5.85
C GLU A 93 3.35 -15.41 6.55
N ALA A 94 2.18 -16.06 6.67
CA ALA A 94 1.05 -15.52 7.40
C ALA A 94 1.37 -15.49 8.90
N LEU A 95 1.42 -14.27 9.47
CA LEU A 95 1.70 -14.05 10.89
C LEU A 95 0.41 -14.16 11.73
N GLU A 96 -0.61 -13.43 11.31
CA GLU A 96 -1.88 -13.33 12.03
C GLU A 96 -3.03 -13.09 11.05
N CYS A 97 -4.14 -13.79 11.28
CA CYS A 97 -5.42 -13.45 10.69
C CYS A 97 -5.99 -12.28 11.48
N VAL A 98 -6.00 -11.09 10.89
CA VAL A 98 -6.77 -9.97 11.44
C VAL A 98 -8.20 -10.09 10.90
N ALA A 99 -9.19 -9.56 11.61
CA ALA A 99 -10.61 -9.73 11.25
C ALA A 99 -10.92 -9.37 9.78
N GLU A 100 -10.11 -8.50 9.17
CA GLU A 100 -10.33 -7.98 7.82
C GLU A 100 -9.15 -8.16 6.84
N GLY A 101 -8.24 -9.08 7.14
CA GLY A 101 -7.10 -9.36 6.27
C GLY A 101 -6.13 -10.36 6.90
N ILE A 102 -4.96 -10.51 6.28
CA ILE A 102 -3.91 -11.38 6.80
C ILE A 102 -2.62 -10.58 6.86
N ARG A 103 -2.09 -10.38 8.07
CA ARG A 103 -0.77 -9.77 8.25
C ARG A 103 0.26 -10.82 7.88
N THR A 104 1.19 -10.43 7.02
CA THR A 104 2.09 -11.35 6.33
C THR A 104 3.50 -10.80 6.40
N LYS A 105 4.43 -11.65 6.81
CA LYS A 105 5.87 -11.37 6.78
C LYS A 105 6.43 -11.79 5.44
N LEU A 106 7.03 -10.86 4.72
CA LEU A 106 7.78 -11.13 3.50
C LEU A 106 9.23 -11.41 3.87
N LEU A 107 9.73 -12.54 3.43
CA LEU A 107 11.12 -12.97 3.53
C LEU A 107 11.69 -12.98 2.10
N PHE A 108 12.88 -12.43 1.93
CA PHE A 108 13.55 -12.32 0.64
C PHE A 108 14.73 -13.30 0.57
N THR A 109 15.11 -13.70 -0.63
CA THR A 109 16.29 -14.52 -0.90
C THR A 109 17.19 -13.77 -1.89
N PRO A 110 18.38 -13.27 -1.48
CA PRO A 110 18.95 -13.38 -0.14
C PRO A 110 18.16 -12.56 0.92
N PRO A 111 18.29 -12.91 2.21
CA PRO A 111 17.53 -12.25 3.28
C PRO A 111 17.84 -10.76 3.37
N SER A 112 16.77 -9.96 3.46
CA SER A 112 16.87 -8.53 3.77
C SER A 112 17.32 -8.33 5.22
N ARG A 113 18.00 -7.20 5.50
CA ARG A 113 18.42 -6.84 6.88
C ARG A 113 17.26 -6.77 7.86
N SER A 114 16.07 -6.40 7.38
CA SER A 114 14.85 -6.34 8.18
C SER A 114 13.72 -7.06 7.44
N PRO A 115 12.95 -7.93 8.12
CA PRO A 115 11.78 -8.53 7.52
C PRO A 115 10.70 -7.47 7.28
N LEU A 116 10.06 -7.53 6.12
CA LEU A 116 9.01 -6.60 5.75
C LEU A 116 7.65 -7.20 6.14
N ALA A 117 6.80 -6.43 6.83
CA ALA A 117 5.45 -6.87 7.17
C ALA A 117 4.42 -6.07 6.38
N VAL A 118 3.48 -6.77 5.75
CA VAL A 118 2.40 -6.18 4.96
C VAL A 118 1.06 -6.85 5.30
N THR A 119 -0.03 -6.15 5.07
CA THR A 119 -1.39 -6.66 5.29
C THR A 119 -2.06 -6.93 3.94
N TYR A 120 -2.48 -8.19 3.75
CA TYR A 120 -3.31 -8.61 2.64
C TYR A 120 -4.76 -8.36 3.03
N TRP A 121 -5.24 -7.16 2.74
CA TRP A 121 -6.59 -6.74 3.10
C TRP A 121 -7.65 -7.53 2.31
N ASN A 122 -8.75 -7.85 2.98
CA ASN A 122 -9.94 -8.39 2.31
C ASN A 122 -10.52 -7.32 1.39
N THR A 123 -11.01 -7.71 0.21
CA THR A 123 -11.63 -6.77 -0.74
C THR A 123 -12.79 -5.99 -0.11
N GLY A 124 -13.55 -6.61 0.80
CA GLY A 124 -14.60 -5.95 1.56
C GLY A 124 -14.09 -4.82 2.47
N CYS A 125 -12.94 -5.03 3.14
CA CYS A 125 -12.31 -4.04 4.01
C CYS A 125 -11.94 -2.77 3.25
N ILE A 126 -11.20 -2.93 2.14
CA ILE A 126 -10.75 -1.83 1.29
C ILE A 126 -11.94 -1.00 0.79
N LYS A 127 -13.01 -1.68 0.36
CA LYS A 127 -14.24 -1.00 -0.10
C LYS A 127 -14.97 -0.28 1.04
N ASN A 128 -15.04 -0.90 2.23
CA ASN A 128 -15.73 -0.34 3.40
C ASN A 128 -15.02 0.92 3.91
N VAL A 129 -13.71 0.84 4.18
CA VAL A 129 -12.93 1.98 4.69
C VAL A 129 -12.98 3.15 3.70
N ARG A 130 -12.90 2.86 2.39
CA ARG A 130 -13.12 3.87 1.36
C ARG A 130 -14.53 4.47 1.41
N GLY A 131 -15.57 3.64 1.55
CA GLY A 131 -16.96 4.08 1.59
C GLY A 131 -17.30 4.99 2.76
N ARG A 132 -16.61 4.84 3.91
CA ARG A 132 -16.77 5.71 5.08
C ARG A 132 -16.32 7.15 4.86
N LEU A 133 -15.54 7.41 3.81
CA LEU A 133 -15.07 8.75 3.45
C LEU A 133 -16.00 9.44 2.43
N GLY A 134 -17.10 8.79 2.06
CA GLY A 134 -17.99 9.26 1.00
C GLY A 134 -17.41 8.97 -0.40
N SER A 135 -18.25 9.02 -1.43
CA SER A 135 -17.72 9.23 -2.78
C SER A 135 -17.16 10.65 -2.82
N ALA A 136 -15.85 10.81 -2.92
CA ALA A 136 -15.29 12.10 -3.28
C ALA A 136 -15.63 12.38 -4.76
N THR A 137 -16.86 12.81 -4.99
CA THR A 137 -17.44 13.36 -6.22
C THR A 137 -18.76 14.00 -5.84
#